data_AF-A0A972U628-F1
#
_entry.id   AF-A0A972U628-F1
#
_cell.length_a   1.000
_cell.length_b   1.000
_cell.length_c   1.000
_cell.angle_alpha   90.00
_cell.angle_beta   90.00
_cell.angle_gamma   90.00
#
_symmetry.space_group_name_H-M   'P 1'
#
loop_
_entity.id
_entity.type
_entity.pdbx_description
1 polymer ?
#
loop_
_entity_poly.entity_id
_entity_poly.type
_entity_poly.pdbx_seq_one_letter_code
_entity_poly.pdbx_strand_id
1 'polypeptide(L)'
;VIENYGQVRVTQSDTGKAVAKAYVKVYARSSDGRIKFYKDGYTDLRGRFDYTSLNTNEIDRVTHFAILILSPNDGAVVREAVPPKR
;
A
#
# COMPACT_ATOMS: atom_id res chain seq x y z
N VAL A 1 -5.86 2.26 7.59
CA VAL A 1 -4.78 1.89 8.55
C VAL A 1 -3.73 1.08 7.80
N ILE A 2 -2.45 1.29 8.08
CA ILE A 2 -1.38 0.40 7.60
C ILE A 2 -1.12 -0.61 8.71
N GLU A 3 -1.25 -1.90 8.39
CA GLU A 3 -1.04 -2.98 9.35
C GLU A 3 0.43 -3.43 9.33
N ASN A 4 0.92 -3.92 10.48
CA ASN A 4 2.30 -4.44 10.64
C ASN A 4 2.64 -5.64 9.74
N TYR A 5 1.71 -6.10 8.91
CA TYR A 5 1.83 -7.24 8.00
C TYR A 5 1.96 -6.84 6.53
N GLY A 6 2.31 -5.57 6.22
CA GLY A 6 2.50 -5.15 4.83
C GLY A 6 1.19 -4.99 4.05
N GLN A 7 0.10 -4.70 4.75
CA GLN A 7 -1.22 -4.52 4.16
C GLN A 7 -1.80 -3.14 4.49
N VAL A 8 -2.54 -2.57 3.54
CA VAL A 8 -3.42 -1.44 3.80
C VAL A 8 -4.84 -1.94 3.98
N ARG A 9 -5.56 -1.34 4.93
CA ARG A 9 -7.01 -1.43 5.06
C ARG A 9 -7.63 -0.06 4.80
N VAL A 10 -8.50 -0.01 3.79
CA VAL A 10 -9.20 1.19 3.32
C VAL A 10 -10.66 1.12 3.74
N THR A 11 -11.10 2.14 4.46
CA THR A 11 -12.48 2.29 4.95
C THR A 11 -12.93 3.73 4.75
N GLN A 12 -14.23 3.93 4.51
CA GLN A 12 -14.85 5.24 4.57
C GLN A 12 -14.71 5.82 5.98
N SER A 13 -14.38 7.11 6.08
CA SER A 13 -14.23 7.79 7.38
C SER A 13 -15.52 7.79 8.18
N ASP A 14 -16.64 8.03 7.52
CA ASP A 14 -17.90 8.35 8.19
C ASP A 14 -18.65 7.09 8.62
N THR A 15 -18.57 6.04 7.79
CA THR A 15 -19.35 4.81 8.00
C THR A 15 -18.51 3.64 8.50
N GLY A 16 -17.18 3.72 8.41
CA GLY A 16 -16.26 2.61 8.68
C GLY A 16 -16.36 1.44 7.69
N LYS A 17 -17.20 1.54 6.66
CA LYS A 17 -17.37 0.49 5.64
C LYS A 17 -16.10 0.33 4.82
N ALA A 18 -15.78 -0.91 4.46
CA ALA A 18 -14.65 -1.22 3.59
C ALA A 18 -14.84 -0.64 2.19
N VAL A 19 -13.77 -0.07 1.62
CA VAL A 19 -13.76 0.42 0.24
C VAL A 19 -13.11 -0.63 -0.66
N ALA A 20 -13.93 -1.41 -1.34
CA ALA A 20 -13.46 -2.34 -2.37
C ALA A 20 -13.09 -1.60 -3.66
N LYS A 21 -12.17 -2.17 -4.45
CA LYS A 21 -11.73 -1.63 -5.75
C LYS A 21 -11.11 -0.22 -5.69
N ALA A 22 -10.64 0.23 -4.52
CA ALA A 22 -9.77 1.39 -4.46
C ALA A 22 -8.45 1.05 -5.16
N TYR A 23 -8.00 1.89 -6.08
CA TYR A 23 -6.73 1.71 -6.77
C TYR A 23 -5.58 2.02 -5.81
N VAL A 24 -4.58 1.16 -5.77
CA VAL A 24 -3.39 1.33 -4.93
C VAL A 24 -2.16 1.28 -5.81
N LYS A 25 -1.31 2.32 -5.74
CA LYS A 25 -0.01 2.37 -6.42
C LYS A 25 1.10 2.58 -5.41
N VAL A 26 2.13 1.74 -5.48
CA VAL A 26 3.21 1.66 -4.50
C VAL A 26 4.54 1.97 -5.17
N TYR A 27 5.27 2.91 -4.58
CA TYR A 27 6.67 3.15 -4.87
C TYR A 27 7.51 2.72 -3.67
N ALA A 28 8.73 2.26 -3.93
CA ALA A 28 9.68 1.87 -2.91
C ALA A 28 10.99 2.65 -3.08
N ARG A 29 11.56 3.08 -1.96
CA ARG A 29 12.92 3.61 -1.87
C ARG A 29 13.84 2.51 -1.37
N SER A 30 14.85 2.17 -2.18
CA SER A 30 15.90 1.21 -1.83
C SER A 30 16.95 1.83 -0.90
N SER A 31 17.78 1.00 -0.27
CA SER A 31 18.89 1.41 0.60
C SER A 31 19.97 2.23 -0.11
N ASP A 32 20.10 2.09 -1.44
CA ASP A 32 20.96 2.90 -2.30
C ASP A 32 20.34 4.26 -2.71
N GLY A 33 19.18 4.59 -2.14
CA GLY A 33 18.46 5.85 -2.39
C GLY A 33 17.60 5.85 -3.66
N ARG A 34 17.65 4.82 -4.51
CA ARG A 34 16.84 4.77 -5.74
C ARG A 34 15.36 4.60 -5.40
N ILE A 35 14.52 5.35 -6.10
CA ILE A 35 13.06 5.24 -6.02
C ILE A 35 12.56 4.55 -7.28
N LYS A 36 11.71 3.55 -7.11
CA LYS A 36 11.10 2.85 -8.25
C LYS A 36 9.66 2.48 -7.98
N PHE A 37 8.92 2.24 -9.06
CA PHE A 37 7.65 1.54 -8.98
C PHE A 37 7.88 0.16 -8.35
N TYR A 38 7.03 -0.20 -7.39
CA TYR A 38 7.11 -1.47 -6.68
C TYR A 38 5.97 -2.41 -7.09
N LYS A 39 4.73 -1.94 -6.94
CA LYS A 39 3.52 -2.72 -7.23
C LYS A 39 2.30 -1.80 -7.33
N ASP A 40 1.28 -2.25 -8.04
CA ASP A 40 -0.05 -1.67 -7.94
C ASP A 40 -1.14 -2.75 -7.95
N GLY A 41 -2.38 -2.32 -7.77
CA GLY A 41 -3.56 -3.16 -7.87
C GLY A 41 -4.76 -2.50 -7.22
N TYR A 42 -5.70 -3.32 -6.77
CA TYR A 42 -6.96 -2.86 -6.20
C TYR A 42 -7.23 -3.53 -4.87
N THR A 43 -7.91 -2.82 -3.97
CA THR A 43 -8.40 -3.43 -2.74
C THR A 43 -9.45 -4.51 -3.01
N ASP A 44 -9.41 -5.57 -2.20
CA ASP A 44 -10.40 -6.66 -2.23
C ASP A 44 -11.77 -6.24 -1.64
N LEU A 45 -12.71 -7.19 -1.54
CA LEU A 45 -14.04 -6.96 -0.95
C LEU A 45 -14.01 -6.52 0.52
N ARG A 46 -12.88 -6.71 1.21
CA ARG A 46 -12.64 -6.30 2.60
C ARG A 46 -11.90 -4.97 2.69
N GLY A 47 -11.67 -4.31 1.56
CA GLY A 47 -10.91 -3.06 1.47
C GLY A 47 -9.42 -3.26 1.74
N ARG A 48 -8.89 -4.47 1.53
CA ARG A 48 -7.49 -4.81 1.83
C ARG A 48 -6.64 -4.89 0.57
N PHE A 49 -5.39 -4.48 0.68
CA PHE A 49 -4.38 -4.66 -0.36
C PHE A 49 -3.01 -4.95 0.27
N ASP A 50 -2.34 -5.99 -0.22
CA ASP A 50 -0.97 -6.34 0.15
C ASP A 50 0.02 -5.60 -0.74
N TYR A 51 0.70 -4.61 -0.16
CA TYR A 51 1.66 -3.76 -0.84
C TYR A 51 3.10 -4.29 -0.77
N THR A 52 3.36 -5.39 -0.03
CA THR A 52 4.71 -5.91 0.21
C THR A 52 5.04 -7.15 -0.61
N SER A 53 4.08 -8.05 -0.81
CA SER A 53 4.30 -9.33 -1.46
C SER A 53 4.58 -9.17 -2.97
N LEU A 54 5.79 -9.57 -3.37
CA LEU A 54 6.25 -9.75 -4.75
C LEU A 54 6.95 -11.12 -4.88
N ASN A 55 6.99 -11.67 -6.09
CA ASN A 55 7.74 -12.90 -6.38
C ASN A 55 9.25 -12.62 -6.55
N THR A 56 9.81 -11.73 -5.73
CA THR A 56 11.20 -11.27 -5.78
C THR A 56 11.72 -10.97 -4.37
N ASN A 57 13.04 -10.97 -4.18
CA ASN A 57 13.67 -10.57 -2.91
C ASN A 57 13.88 -9.04 -2.81
N GLU A 58 13.09 -8.25 -3.53
CA GLU A 58 13.29 -6.79 -3.58
C GLU A 58 13.01 -6.12 -2.24
N ILE A 59 12.09 -6.67 -1.44
CA ILE A 59 11.71 -6.15 -0.13
C ILE A 59 12.90 -6.01 0.82
N ASP A 60 13.90 -6.90 0.70
CA ASP A 60 15.09 -6.92 1.55
C ASP A 60 15.98 -5.67 1.38
N ARG A 61 15.79 -4.94 0.27
CA ARG A 61 16.51 -3.70 -0.03
C ARG A 61 15.66 -2.46 0.19
N VAL A 62 14.35 -2.60 0.42
CA VAL A 62 13.45 -1.47 0.62
C VAL A 62 13.68 -0.88 2.00
N THR A 63 13.72 0.45 2.07
CA THR A 63 13.76 1.18 3.34
C THR A 63 12.43 1.86 3.64
N HIS A 64 11.72 2.32 2.60
CA HIS A 64 10.47 3.07 2.72
C HIS A 64 9.56 2.78 1.52
N PHE A 65 8.26 2.80 1.77
CA PHE A 65 7.20 2.76 0.78
C PHE A 65 6.43 4.07 0.76
N ALA A 66 6.03 4.49 -0.43
CA ALA A 66 5.00 5.52 -0.66
C ALA A 66 3.81 4.85 -1.37
N ILE A 67 2.63 4.93 -0.74
CA ILE A 67 1.44 4.18 -1.13
C ILE A 67 0.34 5.19 -1.44
N LEU A 68 0.06 5.38 -2.72
CA LEU A 68 -1.10 6.13 -3.19
C LEU A 68 -2.33 5.23 -3.16
N ILE A 69 -3.42 5.69 -2.56
CA ILE A 69 -4.72 5.04 -2.54
C ILE A 69 -5.73 6.01 -3.17
N LEU A 70 -6.45 5.56 -4.19
CA LEU A 70 -7.41 6.37 -4.96
C LEU A 70 -8.77 5.66 -5.04
N SER A 71 -9.81 6.32 -4.56
CA SER A 71 -11.21 5.96 -4.78
C SER A 71 -11.89 7.06 -5.61
N PRO A 72 -12.59 6.74 -6.70
CA PRO A 72 -13.35 7.73 -7.46
C PRO A 72 -14.40 8.48 -6.64
N ASN A 73 -14.96 7.82 -5.61
CA ASN A 73 -16.08 8.34 -4.84
C ASN A 73 -15.67 8.88 -3.46
N ASP A 74 -14.53 8.42 -2.91
CA ASP A 74 -14.08 8.75 -1.55
C ASP A 74 -12.78 9.58 -1.54
N GLY A 75 -12.24 9.94 -2.71
CA GLY A 75 -11.03 10.75 -2.85
C GLY A 75 -9.73 9.95 -2.83
N ALA A 76 -8.62 10.62 -2.53
CA ALA A 76 -7.28 10.05 -2.58
C ALA A 76 -6.48 10.36 -1.31
N VAL A 77 -5.55 9.46 -0.96
CA VAL A 77 -4.60 9.67 0.13
C VAL A 77 -3.27 9.00 -0.20
N VAL A 78 -2.17 9.62 0.23
CA VAL A 78 -0.84 9.01 0.23
C VAL A 78 -0.48 8.62 1.65
N ARG A 79 0.08 7.43 1.82
CA ARG A 79 0.63 6.95 3.08
C ARG A 79 2.05 6.46 2.89
N GLU A 80 2.86 6.64 3.92
CA GLU A 80 4.22 6.13 3.96
C GLU A 80 4.32 4.99 4.98
N ALA A 81 5.17 4.01 4.68
CA ALA A 81 5.44 2.90 5.58
C ALA A 81 6.89 2.44 5.46
N VAL A 82 7.46 1.99 6.57
CA VAL A 82 8.68 1.18 6.57
C VAL A 82 8.31 -0.28 6.23
N PRO A 83 9.22 -1.08 5.67
CA PRO A 83 8.97 -2.51 5.47
C PRO A 83 8.66 -3.21 6.80
N PRO A 84 7.72 -4.17 6.82
CA PRO A 84 7.44 -4.94 8.02
C PRO A 84 8.66 -5.78 8.41
N LYS A 85 8.84 -6.00 9.72
CA LYS A 85 9.86 -6.91 10.23
C LYS A 85 9.43 -8.35 9.89
N ARG A 86 10.36 -9.17 9.39
CA ARG A 86 10.15 -10.62 9.23
C ARG A 86 9.95 -11.29 10.59
#